data_AF-A0A8T5E865-F1
#
_entry.id   AF-A0A8T5E865-F1
#
_cell.length_a   1.000
_cell.length_b   1.000
_cell.length_c   1.000
_cell.angle_alpha   90.00
_cell.angle_beta   90.00
_cell.angle_gamma   90.00
#
_symmetry.space_group_name_H-M   'P 1'
#
loop_
_entity.id
_entity.type
_entity.pdbx_description
1 polymer ?
#
loop_
_entity_poly.entity_id
_entity_poly.type
_entity_poly.pdbx_seq_one_letter_code
_entity_poly.pdbx_strand_id
1 'polypeptide(L)'
;MAFENVLDPVFNPILQPLLNKSPFLAILILAVVISVVIVIVYKLMTDQVKMKEMKDQQKESQKKMKELKDNPAEMMKVQKEAMKMNMEYMKKSFKPTLVTMIPILLIFGWMAGHFSYDPILPGETFNITADFLEGIKGEAELIPDAGMELISEAKQEVSGAKVNWKLKSTAGEHAIKVKVGDSIEEKEILITTEVKVAPISKAYEHSDIKSITINYDQLKPLNHLFSDGEKQASLSIFGWQPGWLALYIIFSLIFSMGLRKLLKIY
;
A
#
# COMPACT_ATOMS: atom_id res chain seq x y z
N MET A 1 10.79 -8.66 3.53
CA MET A 1 11.06 -10.00 4.10
C MET A 1 11.34 -9.99 5.61
N ALA A 2 12.44 -9.42 6.14
CA ALA A 2 12.72 -9.55 7.59
C ALA A 2 11.71 -8.85 8.52
N PHE A 3 11.11 -7.73 8.11
CA PHE A 3 10.17 -6.95 8.93
C PHE A 3 8.73 -7.48 8.87
N GLU A 4 8.32 -8.03 7.73
CA GLU A 4 6.99 -8.65 7.54
C GLU A 4 6.84 -9.86 8.46
N ASN A 5 7.85 -10.74 8.46
CA ASN A 5 7.86 -11.96 9.26
C ASN A 5 7.69 -11.74 10.78
N VAL A 6 8.05 -10.56 11.31
CA VAL A 6 7.91 -10.23 12.74
C VAL A 6 6.50 -9.76 13.08
N LEU A 7 5.83 -9.11 12.13
CA LEU A 7 4.50 -8.53 12.31
C LEU A 7 3.37 -9.51 11.95
N ASP A 8 3.66 -10.49 11.09
CA ASP A 8 2.74 -11.51 10.62
C ASP A 8 1.98 -12.26 11.73
N PRO A 9 2.62 -12.74 12.82
CA PRO A 9 1.90 -13.47 13.88
C PRO A 9 0.85 -12.61 14.59
N VAL A 10 1.04 -11.28 14.61
CA VAL A 10 0.17 -10.34 15.30
C VAL A 10 -0.97 -9.89 14.38
N PHE A 11 -0.66 -9.54 13.13
CA PHE A 11 -1.63 -8.96 12.21
C PHE A 11 -2.36 -9.98 11.35
N ASN A 12 -1.72 -11.07 10.92
CA ASN A 12 -2.35 -12.04 10.01
C ASN A 12 -3.65 -12.63 10.56
N PRO A 13 -3.75 -13.06 11.85
CA PRO A 13 -4.98 -13.65 12.36
C PRO A 13 -6.19 -12.72 12.33
N ILE A 14 -5.95 -11.40 12.35
CA ILE A 14 -7.00 -10.38 12.45
C ILE A 14 -7.28 -9.78 11.06
N LEU A 15 -6.22 -9.41 10.33
CA LEU A 15 -6.33 -8.65 9.10
C LEU A 15 -6.43 -9.55 7.87
N GLN A 16 -5.72 -10.68 7.79
CA GLN A 16 -5.73 -11.55 6.61
C GLN A 16 -7.13 -12.08 6.26
N PRO A 17 -7.97 -12.56 7.21
CA PRO A 17 -9.33 -12.98 6.89
C PRO A 17 -10.19 -11.85 6.33
N LEU A 18 -9.94 -10.62 6.78
CA LEU A 18 -10.64 -9.44 6.31
C LEU A 18 -10.18 -9.03 4.90
N LEU A 19 -8.87 -9.18 4.60
CA LEU A 19 -8.31 -9.00 3.25
C LEU A 19 -8.90 -10.00 2.26
N ASN A 20 -8.90 -11.27 2.62
CA ASN A 20 -9.39 -12.34 1.76
C ASN A 20 -10.88 -12.17 1.43
N LYS A 21 -11.67 -11.54 2.32
CA LYS A 21 -13.07 -11.18 2.03
C LYS A 21 -13.17 -9.98 1.11
N SER A 22 -12.57 -8.86 1.50
CA SER A 22 -12.55 -7.65 0.67
C SER A 22 -11.44 -6.70 1.13
N PRO A 23 -10.42 -6.47 0.28
CA PRO A 23 -9.40 -5.46 0.52
C PRO A 23 -10.00 -4.06 0.77
N PHE A 24 -11.13 -3.74 0.14
CA PHE A 24 -11.83 -2.49 0.37
C PHE A 24 -12.35 -2.38 1.81
N LEU A 25 -13.09 -3.40 2.28
CA LEU A 25 -13.64 -3.40 3.63
C LEU A 25 -12.54 -3.39 4.69
N ALA A 26 -11.42 -4.07 4.42
CA ALA A 26 -10.25 -4.02 5.28
C ALA A 26 -9.72 -2.60 5.46
N ILE A 27 -9.54 -1.86 4.36
CA ILE A 27 -9.10 -0.45 4.41
C ILE A 27 -10.13 0.42 5.12
N LEU A 28 -11.42 0.22 4.85
CA LEU A 28 -12.49 1.00 5.47
C LEU A 28 -12.48 0.82 6.99
N ILE A 29 -12.44 -0.42 7.47
CA ILE A 29 -12.42 -0.76 8.90
C ILE A 29 -11.14 -0.23 9.55
N LEU A 30 -9.98 -0.43 8.92
CA LEU A 30 -8.72 0.11 9.42
C LEU A 30 -8.75 1.64 9.51
N ALA A 31 -9.29 2.32 8.50
CA ALA A 31 -9.44 3.77 8.52
C ALA A 31 -10.33 4.25 9.68
N VAL A 32 -11.44 3.55 9.97
CA VAL A 32 -12.29 3.86 11.13
C VAL A 32 -11.53 3.64 12.43
N VAL A 33 -10.96 2.46 12.63
CA VAL A 33 -10.27 2.06 13.88
C VAL A 33 -9.10 3.00 14.17
N ILE A 34 -8.23 3.23 13.17
CA ILE A 34 -7.09 4.14 13.33
C ILE A 34 -7.57 5.57 13.59
N SER A 35 -8.61 6.04 12.91
CA SER A 35 -9.17 7.38 13.18
C SER A 35 -9.68 7.50 14.61
N VAL A 36 -10.38 6.49 15.11
CA VAL A 36 -10.85 6.45 16.52
C VAL A 36 -9.66 6.50 17.48
N VAL A 37 -8.64 5.68 17.26
CA VAL A 37 -7.43 5.66 18.11
C VAL A 37 -6.73 7.02 18.09
N ILE A 38 -6.51 7.61 16.91
CA ILE A 38 -5.86 8.93 16.79
C ILE A 38 -6.65 9.97 17.56
N VAL A 39 -7.97 10.00 17.39
CA VAL A 39 -8.84 11.01 18.00
C VAL A 39 -8.91 10.85 19.52
N ILE A 40 -8.97 9.61 20.02
CA ILE A 40 -8.94 9.32 21.47
C ILE A 40 -7.60 9.70 22.07
N VAL A 41 -6.49 9.24 21.49
CA VAL A 41 -5.14 9.55 21.98
C VAL A 41 -4.90 11.06 21.97
N TYR A 42 -5.31 11.75 20.90
CA TYR A 42 -5.23 13.21 20.83
C TYR A 42 -6.01 13.86 21.98
N LYS A 43 -7.25 13.42 22.24
CA LYS A 43 -8.08 13.93 23.33
C LYS A 43 -7.46 13.69 24.70
N LEU A 44 -6.89 12.52 24.93
CA LEU A 44 -6.28 12.15 26.22
C LEU A 44 -4.96 12.88 26.47
N MET A 45 -4.19 13.16 25.42
CA MET A 45 -2.86 13.73 25.53
C MET A 45 -2.82 15.27 25.39
N THR A 46 -3.94 15.91 25.07
CA THR A 46 -4.01 17.38 24.91
C THR A 46 -5.12 17.99 25.75
N ASP A 47 -4.82 19.15 26.33
CA ASP A 47 -5.79 19.97 27.07
C ASP A 47 -6.74 20.66 26.08
N GLN A 48 -7.96 20.13 25.96
CA GLN A 48 -8.95 20.61 25.01
C GLN A 48 -9.37 22.07 25.23
N VAL A 49 -9.35 22.55 26.47
CA VAL A 49 -9.69 23.95 26.78
C VAL A 49 -8.60 24.86 26.22
N LYS A 50 -7.34 24.57 26.55
CA LYS A 50 -6.20 25.33 26.05
C LYS A 50 -6.05 25.23 24.52
N MET A 51 -6.32 24.07 23.92
CA MET A 51 -6.30 23.91 22.46
C MET A 51 -7.39 24.73 21.76
N LYS A 52 -8.58 24.80 22.35
CA LYS A 52 -9.67 25.64 21.87
C LYS A 52 -9.32 27.13 21.95
N GLU A 53 -8.80 27.59 23.09
CA GLU A 53 -8.35 28.98 23.27
C GLU A 53 -7.31 29.37 22.22
N MET A 54 -6.29 28.52 22.00
CA MET A 54 -5.27 28.74 20.96
C MET A 54 -5.88 28.83 19.56
N LYS A 55 -6.86 27.98 19.24
CA LYS A 55 -7.56 28.05 17.94
C LYS A 55 -8.36 29.33 17.78
N ASP A 56 -8.99 29.82 18.84
CA ASP A 56 -9.77 31.05 18.78
C ASP A 56 -8.84 32.28 18.66
N GLN A 57 -7.71 32.29 19.37
CA GLN A 57 -6.66 33.29 19.18
C GLN A 57 -6.07 33.26 17.75
N GLN A 58 -5.85 32.08 17.16
CA GLN A 58 -5.42 31.96 15.76
C GLN A 58 -6.42 32.62 14.79
N LYS A 59 -7.73 32.42 14.99
CA LYS A 59 -8.76 33.07 14.17
C LYS A 59 -8.76 34.59 14.37
N GLU A 60 -8.52 35.06 15.60
CA GLU A 60 -8.41 36.49 15.89
C GLU A 60 -7.19 37.11 15.19
N SER A 61 -6.02 36.47 15.27
CA SER A 61 -4.83 36.91 14.53
C SER A 61 -5.08 36.94 13.02
N GLN A 62 -5.80 35.96 12.47
CA GLN A 62 -6.20 35.97 11.05
C GLN A 62 -7.11 37.15 10.68
N LYS A 63 -8.01 37.56 11.57
CA LYS A 63 -8.85 38.76 11.36
C LYS A 63 -8.01 40.03 11.41
N LYS A 64 -7.16 40.19 12.43
CA LYS A 64 -6.25 41.35 12.57
C LYS A 64 -5.33 41.49 11.35
N MET A 65 -4.78 40.39 10.82
CA MET A 65 -3.97 40.43 9.60
C MET A 65 -4.77 40.89 8.37
N LYS A 66 -6.07 40.58 8.28
CA LYS A 66 -6.93 41.06 7.18
C LYS A 66 -7.27 42.55 7.32
N GLU A 67 -7.36 43.07 8.54
CA GLU A 67 -7.60 44.49 8.84
C GLU A 67 -6.34 45.33 8.62
N LEU A 68 -5.16 44.78 8.90
CA LEU A 68 -3.88 45.45 8.76
C LEU A 68 -3.26 45.34 7.35
N LYS A 69 -4.07 45.03 6.33
CA LYS A 69 -3.61 44.86 4.92
C LYS A 69 -2.78 46.04 4.41
N ASP A 70 -3.18 47.24 4.79
CA ASP A 70 -2.56 48.49 4.36
C ASP A 70 -1.43 48.97 5.30
N ASN A 71 -1.16 48.22 6.37
CA ASN A 71 -0.06 48.51 7.30
C ASN A 71 0.90 47.32 7.45
N PRO A 72 1.89 47.20 6.54
CA PRO A 72 2.82 46.08 6.51
C PRO A 72 3.62 45.90 7.81
N ALA A 73 3.99 46.99 8.49
CA ALA A 73 4.81 46.94 9.69
C ALA A 73 4.03 46.34 10.88
N GLU A 74 2.80 46.78 11.11
CA GLU A 74 1.92 46.22 12.15
C GLU A 74 1.44 44.81 11.79
N MET A 75 1.16 44.55 10.51
CA MET A 75 0.84 43.20 10.03
C MET A 75 1.97 42.22 10.35
N MET A 76 3.23 42.61 10.13
CA MET A 76 4.38 41.75 10.39
C MET A 76 4.52 41.40 11.89
N LYS A 77 4.16 42.32 12.80
CA LYS A 77 4.14 42.04 14.25
C LYS A 77 3.09 40.99 14.58
N VAL A 78 1.85 41.16 14.11
CA VAL A 78 0.76 40.19 14.31
C VAL A 78 1.12 38.84 13.70
N GLN A 79 1.74 38.82 12.52
CA GLN A 79 2.21 37.59 11.89
C GLN A 79 3.25 36.86 12.74
N LYS A 80 4.23 37.58 13.31
CA LYS A 80 5.25 36.99 14.21
C LYS A 80 4.63 36.40 15.47
N GLU A 81 3.66 37.08 16.08
CA GLU A 81 2.92 36.56 17.23
C GLU A 81 2.08 35.33 16.86
N ALA A 82 1.36 35.39 15.74
CA ALA A 82 0.60 34.26 15.21
C ALA A 82 1.51 33.06 14.93
N MET A 83 2.72 33.28 14.40
CA MET A 83 3.69 32.22 14.17
C MET A 83 4.16 31.57 15.48
N LYS A 84 4.47 32.36 16.52
CA LYS A 84 4.85 31.84 17.83
C LYS A 84 3.73 30.99 18.45
N MET A 85 2.50 31.48 18.39
CA MET A 85 1.33 30.75 18.87
C MET A 85 1.08 29.46 18.06
N ASN A 86 1.21 29.51 16.73
CA ASN A 86 1.12 28.33 15.87
C ASN A 86 2.17 27.29 16.24
N MET A 87 3.41 27.72 16.54
CA MET A 87 4.46 26.82 17.03
C MET A 87 4.12 26.19 18.37
N GLU A 88 3.58 26.94 19.34
CA GLU A 88 3.15 26.36 20.63
C GLU A 88 2.02 25.34 20.43
N TYR A 89 1.03 25.69 19.60
CA TYR A 89 -0.07 24.79 19.24
C TYR A 89 0.45 23.51 18.57
N MET A 90 1.37 23.63 17.60
CA MET A 90 2.00 22.48 16.94
C MET A 90 2.77 21.61 17.93
N LYS A 91 3.56 22.20 18.84
CA LYS A 91 4.30 21.42 19.86
C LYS A 91 3.35 20.59 20.72
N LYS A 92 2.19 21.15 21.09
CA LYS A 92 1.15 20.45 21.85
C LYS A 92 0.49 19.33 21.06
N SER A 93 0.26 19.51 19.76
CA SER A 93 -0.29 18.45 18.89
C SER A 93 0.75 17.40 18.46
N PHE A 94 2.04 17.74 18.51
CA PHE A 94 3.12 16.87 18.03
C PHE A 94 3.30 15.63 18.91
N LYS A 95 3.20 15.78 20.24
CA LYS A 95 3.34 14.64 21.17
C LYS A 95 2.31 13.52 20.89
N PRO A 96 0.99 13.80 20.83
CA PRO A 96 0.02 12.78 20.41
C PRO A 96 0.32 12.21 19.03
N THR A 97 0.73 13.06 18.08
CA THR A 97 1.03 12.62 16.71
C THR A 97 2.15 11.57 16.69
N LEU A 98 3.26 11.81 17.38
CA LEU A 98 4.37 10.86 17.49
C LEU A 98 3.95 9.54 18.14
N VAL A 99 3.17 9.61 19.22
CA VAL A 99 2.66 8.41 19.90
C VAL A 99 1.77 7.58 18.98
N THR A 100 0.92 8.22 18.18
CA THR A 100 0.06 7.51 17.21
C THR A 100 0.81 7.08 15.96
N MET A 101 1.90 7.77 15.58
CA MET A 101 2.65 7.49 14.35
C MET A 101 3.29 6.11 14.40
N ILE A 102 3.91 5.75 15.52
CA ILE A 102 4.61 4.46 15.68
C ILE A 102 3.69 3.27 15.35
N PRO A 103 2.53 3.07 16.01
CA PRO A 103 1.67 1.94 15.69
C PRO A 103 1.08 2.00 14.28
N ILE A 104 0.82 3.20 13.74
CA ILE A 104 0.34 3.36 12.36
C ILE A 104 1.40 2.90 11.36
N LEU A 105 2.67 3.27 11.56
CA LEU A 105 3.76 2.85 10.69
C LEU A 105 3.97 1.34 10.72
N LEU A 106 3.77 0.69 11.87
CA LEU A 106 3.81 -0.79 11.95
C LEU A 106 2.70 -1.42 11.12
N ILE A 107 1.46 -0.95 11.28
CA ILE A 107 0.32 -1.44 10.48
C ILE A 107 0.56 -1.18 8.99
N PHE A 108 1.09 -0.01 8.63
CA PHE A 108 1.36 0.36 7.23
C PHE A 108 2.50 -0.45 6.62
N GLY A 109 3.54 -0.75 7.40
CA GLY A 109 4.61 -1.64 6.96
C GLY A 109 4.08 -3.02 6.61
N TRP A 110 3.21 -3.58 7.47
CA TRP A 110 2.54 -4.84 7.20
C TRP A 110 1.60 -4.75 5.98
N MET A 111 0.78 -3.69 5.90
CA MET A 111 -0.12 -3.47 4.76
C MET A 111 0.65 -3.32 3.44
N ALA A 112 1.78 -2.63 3.42
CA ALA A 112 2.57 -2.46 2.20
C ALA A 112 3.03 -3.81 1.63
N GLY A 113 3.38 -4.78 2.48
CA GLY A 113 3.72 -6.14 2.04
C GLY A 113 2.52 -6.92 1.50
N HIS A 114 1.33 -6.74 2.08
CA HIS A 114 0.14 -7.55 1.79
C HIS A 114 -0.86 -6.91 0.80
N PHE A 115 -0.81 -5.59 0.59
CA PHE A 115 -1.71 -4.84 -0.30
C PHE A 115 -1.04 -4.36 -1.60
N SER A 116 0.16 -4.86 -1.92
CA SER A 116 0.87 -4.40 -3.12
C SER A 116 0.32 -5.01 -4.41
N TYR A 117 -0.08 -6.29 -4.37
CA TYR A 117 -0.38 -7.08 -5.55
C TYR A 117 -1.66 -7.88 -5.40
N ASP A 118 -2.39 -7.97 -6.50
CA ASP A 118 -3.52 -8.86 -6.65
C ASP A 118 -3.02 -10.31 -6.82
N PRO A 119 -3.66 -11.31 -6.18
CA PRO A 119 -3.29 -12.71 -6.40
C PRO A 119 -3.59 -13.13 -7.85
N ILE A 120 -2.88 -14.17 -8.31
CA ILE A 120 -3.21 -14.81 -9.59
C ILE A 120 -4.29 -15.85 -9.29
N LEU A 121 -5.47 -15.64 -9.88
CA LEU A 121 -6.61 -16.52 -9.67
C LEU A 121 -6.45 -17.83 -10.48
N PRO A 122 -7.01 -18.95 -10.00
CA PRO A 122 -7.03 -20.20 -10.75
C PRO A 122 -7.66 -19.98 -12.12
N GLY A 123 -6.90 -20.31 -13.16
CA GLY A 123 -7.32 -20.15 -14.55
C GLY A 123 -7.16 -18.73 -15.14
N GLU A 124 -6.64 -17.77 -14.38
CA GLU A 124 -6.23 -16.46 -14.88
C GLU A 124 -4.94 -16.59 -15.71
N THR A 125 -4.82 -15.78 -16.77
CA THR A 125 -3.60 -15.74 -17.56
C THR A 125 -2.63 -14.73 -16.96
N PHE A 126 -1.39 -15.11 -16.76
CA PHE A 126 -0.35 -14.25 -16.20
C PHE A 126 0.94 -14.34 -17.01
N ASN A 127 1.83 -13.37 -16.83
CA ASN A 127 3.10 -13.31 -17.54
C ASN A 127 4.27 -13.54 -16.59
N ILE A 128 5.29 -14.21 -17.10
CA ILE A 128 6.57 -14.41 -16.42
C ILE A 128 7.66 -13.80 -17.28
N THR A 129 8.58 -13.09 -16.66
CA THR A 129 9.74 -12.51 -17.32
C THR A 129 11.01 -13.12 -16.74
N ALA A 130 11.86 -13.67 -17.61
CA ALA A 130 13.25 -13.95 -17.24
C ALA A 130 14.14 -12.84 -17.79
N ASP A 131 14.98 -12.30 -16.91
CA ASP A 131 16.08 -11.41 -17.26
C ASP A 131 17.37 -12.23 -17.33
N PHE A 132 18.15 -12.02 -18.38
CA PHE A 132 19.42 -12.70 -18.63
C PHE A 132 20.59 -11.73 -18.44
N LEU A 133 21.79 -12.27 -18.22
CA LEU A 133 23.01 -11.47 -18.23
C LEU A 133 23.27 -10.86 -19.62
N GLU A 134 23.98 -9.74 -19.65
CA GLU A 134 24.34 -9.08 -20.91
C GLU A 134 25.20 -10.01 -21.77
N GLY A 135 24.85 -10.12 -23.05
CA GLY A 135 25.59 -10.93 -24.02
C GLY A 135 25.10 -12.38 -24.18
N ILE A 136 24.18 -12.85 -23.33
CA ILE A 136 23.52 -14.15 -23.51
C ILE A 136 22.64 -14.10 -24.77
N LYS A 137 22.89 -15.03 -25.68
CA LYS A 137 22.16 -15.23 -26.93
C LYS A 137 21.85 -16.71 -27.08
N GLY A 138 20.67 -17.01 -27.62
CA GLY A 138 20.22 -18.39 -27.81
C GLY A 138 18.72 -18.51 -27.59
N GLU A 139 18.29 -19.75 -27.41
CA GLU A 139 16.90 -20.11 -27.12
C GLU A 139 16.74 -20.35 -25.62
N ALA A 140 15.80 -19.65 -24.99
CA ALA A 140 15.37 -19.91 -23.63
C ALA A 140 14.08 -20.74 -23.66
N GLU A 141 14.00 -21.75 -22.81
CA GLU A 141 12.86 -22.66 -22.69
C GLU A 141 12.23 -22.54 -21.30
N LEU A 142 10.91 -22.36 -21.26
CA LEU A 142 10.14 -22.47 -20.02
C LEU A 142 9.56 -23.86 -19.87
N ILE A 143 9.85 -24.50 -18.74
CA ILE A 143 9.38 -25.82 -18.36
C ILE A 143 8.34 -25.64 -17.23
N PRO A 144 7.04 -25.72 -17.54
CA PRO A 144 5.97 -25.66 -16.54
C PRO A 144 5.87 -26.97 -15.75
N ASP A 145 5.31 -26.92 -14.55
CA ASP A 145 4.98 -28.11 -13.77
C ASP A 145 3.59 -28.69 -14.10
N ALA A 146 3.20 -29.74 -13.36
CA ALA A 146 1.92 -30.39 -13.53
C ALA A 146 0.78 -29.47 -13.07
N GLY A 147 -0.08 -29.07 -14.01
CA GLY A 147 -1.23 -28.20 -13.74
C GLY A 147 -1.11 -26.79 -14.33
N MET A 148 0.04 -26.48 -14.92
CA MET A 148 0.27 -25.28 -15.72
C MET A 148 0.08 -25.54 -17.22
N GLU A 149 -0.59 -24.61 -17.88
CA GLU A 149 -0.80 -24.57 -19.32
C GLU A 149 -0.06 -23.38 -19.92
N LEU A 150 0.80 -23.67 -20.90
CA LEU A 150 1.55 -22.65 -21.61
C LEU A 150 0.69 -22.07 -22.75
N ILE A 151 0.50 -20.76 -22.74
CA ILE A 151 -0.30 -20.06 -23.77
C ILE A 151 0.63 -19.50 -24.87
N SER A 152 1.83 -19.07 -24.50
CA SER A 152 2.89 -18.68 -25.46
C SER A 152 3.72 -19.89 -25.90
N GLU A 153 4.65 -19.69 -26.84
CA GLU A 153 5.66 -20.69 -27.17
C GLU A 153 6.60 -20.94 -25.97
N ALA A 154 6.95 -22.21 -25.72
CA ALA A 154 7.83 -22.64 -24.63
C ALA A 154 9.25 -22.17 -24.84
N LYS A 155 9.71 -22.28 -26.07
CA LYS A 155 11.01 -21.86 -26.55
C LYS A 155 10.89 -20.51 -27.20
N GLN A 156 11.68 -19.55 -26.75
CA GLN A 156 11.74 -18.21 -27.33
C GLN A 156 13.19 -17.75 -27.43
N GLU A 157 13.49 -16.99 -28.49
CA GLU A 157 14.82 -16.44 -28.68
C GLU A 157 15.08 -15.30 -27.67
N VAL A 158 16.25 -15.31 -27.04
CA VAL A 158 16.68 -14.26 -26.12
C VAL A 158 17.06 -13.01 -26.92
N SER A 159 16.08 -12.13 -27.15
CA SER A 159 16.28 -10.84 -27.82
C SER A 159 16.20 -9.70 -26.81
N GLY A 160 17.31 -9.02 -26.56
CA GLY A 160 17.34 -7.86 -25.65
C GLY A 160 17.40 -8.22 -24.15
N ALA A 161 18.04 -9.35 -23.82
CA ALA A 161 18.28 -9.83 -22.45
C ALA A 161 17.03 -10.12 -21.60
N LYS A 162 15.85 -10.20 -22.24
CA LYS A 162 14.60 -10.57 -21.56
C LYS A 162 13.78 -11.52 -22.43
N VAL A 163 13.08 -12.43 -21.80
CA VAL A 163 12.07 -13.29 -22.45
C VAL A 163 10.81 -13.29 -21.60
N ASN A 164 9.65 -13.26 -22.27
CA ASN A 164 8.34 -13.21 -21.62
C ASN A 164 7.50 -14.42 -22.02
N TRP A 165 7.01 -15.15 -21.05
CA TRP A 165 6.07 -16.26 -21.28
C TRP A 165 4.71 -15.94 -20.68
N LYS A 166 3.67 -16.43 -21.34
CA LYS A 166 2.28 -16.32 -20.90
C LYS A 166 1.76 -17.70 -20.54
N LEU A 167 1.22 -17.83 -19.34
CA LEU A 167 0.75 -19.09 -18.77
C LEU A 167 -0.61 -18.92 -18.12
N LYS A 168 -1.25 -20.07 -17.86
CA LYS A 168 -2.42 -20.23 -17.01
C LYS A 168 -2.19 -21.45 -16.13
N SER A 169 -2.72 -21.45 -14.91
CA SER A 169 -2.53 -22.58 -14.00
C SER A 169 -3.77 -22.85 -13.15
N THR A 170 -3.82 -24.05 -12.59
CA THR A 170 -4.79 -24.46 -11.57
C THR A 170 -4.40 -23.93 -10.18
N ALA A 171 -5.32 -23.98 -9.22
CA ALA A 171 -5.05 -23.53 -7.85
C ALA A 171 -3.94 -24.36 -7.20
N GLY A 172 -3.05 -23.72 -6.44
CA GLY A 172 -2.00 -24.41 -5.69
C GLY A 172 -0.66 -23.69 -5.71
N GLU A 173 0.30 -24.31 -5.02
CA GLU A 173 1.72 -23.99 -5.14
C GLU A 173 2.31 -24.77 -6.31
N HIS A 174 3.02 -24.05 -7.16
CA HIS A 174 3.61 -24.57 -8.38
C HIS A 174 5.03 -24.08 -8.55
N ALA A 175 5.81 -24.74 -9.40
CA ALA A 175 7.16 -24.32 -9.74
C ALA A 175 7.35 -24.27 -11.26
N ILE A 176 8.05 -23.24 -11.72
CA ILE A 176 8.50 -23.15 -13.11
C ILE A 176 10.01 -23.26 -13.16
N LYS A 177 10.52 -23.82 -14.26
CA LYS A 177 11.95 -23.87 -14.55
C LYS A 177 12.24 -23.15 -15.85
N VAL A 178 13.17 -22.21 -15.82
CA VAL A 178 13.68 -21.55 -17.03
C VAL A 178 15.03 -22.18 -17.35
N LYS A 179 15.19 -22.64 -18.59
CA LYS A 179 16.43 -23.20 -19.11
C LYS A 179 16.99 -22.32 -20.22
N VAL A 180 18.29 -22.04 -20.15
CA VAL A 180 19.04 -21.40 -21.24
C VAL A 180 20.44 -22.00 -21.29
N GLY A 181 20.83 -22.57 -22.44
CA GLY A 181 22.08 -23.33 -22.53
C GLY A 181 22.13 -24.47 -21.49
N ASP A 182 23.13 -24.42 -20.62
CA ASP A 182 23.32 -25.37 -19.50
C ASP A 182 22.71 -24.88 -18.17
N SER A 183 22.30 -23.61 -18.10
CA SER A 183 21.72 -23.00 -16.90
C SER A 183 20.23 -23.37 -16.77
N ILE A 184 19.82 -23.84 -15.59
CA ILE A 184 18.42 -24.12 -15.25
C ILE A 184 18.11 -23.51 -13.88
N GLU A 185 17.13 -22.61 -13.84
CA GLU A 185 16.72 -21.96 -12.59
C GLU A 185 15.23 -22.14 -12.31
N GLU A 186 14.91 -22.29 -11.02
CA GLU A 186 13.56 -22.59 -10.55
C GLU A 186 12.94 -21.45 -9.73
N LYS A 187 11.68 -21.16 -10.05
CA LYS A 187 10.87 -20.14 -9.38
C LYS A 187 9.51 -20.72 -8.96
N GLU A 188 9.21 -20.57 -7.67
CA GLU A 188 7.92 -20.90 -7.08
C GLU A 188 6.86 -19.84 -7.41
N ILE A 189 5.63 -20.29 -7.64
CA ILE A 189 4.45 -19.50 -7.96
C ILE A 189 3.31 -19.97 -7.07
N LEU A 190 2.54 -19.02 -6.53
CA LEU A 190 1.33 -19.31 -5.76
C LEU A 190 0.10 -18.85 -6.55
N ILE A 191 -0.79 -19.78 -6.84
CA ILE A 191 -2.07 -19.53 -7.52
C ILE A 191 -3.18 -19.76 -6.50
N THR A 192 -3.86 -18.68 -6.10
CA THR A 192 -4.79 -18.73 -4.96
C THR A 192 -5.88 -17.68 -5.10
N THR A 193 -7.02 -17.94 -4.45
CA THR A 193 -8.10 -16.96 -4.27
C THR A 193 -7.85 -16.05 -3.06
N GLU A 194 -6.88 -16.39 -2.20
CA GLU A 194 -6.52 -15.56 -1.06
C GLU A 194 -5.66 -14.37 -1.51
N VAL A 195 -5.75 -13.24 -0.79
CA VAL A 195 -4.93 -12.05 -1.07
C VAL A 195 -3.53 -12.29 -0.51
N LYS A 196 -2.78 -13.15 -1.20
CA LYS A 196 -1.43 -13.60 -0.87
C LYS A 196 -0.67 -13.87 -2.15
N VAL A 197 0.58 -13.42 -2.20
CA VAL A 197 1.46 -13.61 -3.36
C VAL A 197 2.77 -14.29 -2.94
N ALA A 198 3.32 -15.11 -3.83
CA ALA A 198 4.69 -15.59 -3.69
C ALA A 198 5.68 -14.44 -3.95
N PRO A 199 6.96 -14.54 -3.52
CA PRO A 199 7.96 -13.51 -3.79
C PRO A 199 7.99 -13.13 -5.27
N ILE A 200 7.86 -11.85 -5.60
CA ILE A 200 7.67 -11.38 -6.98
C ILE A 200 8.84 -11.72 -7.91
N SER A 201 10.06 -11.74 -7.40
CA SER A 201 11.27 -12.05 -8.17
C SER A 201 12.24 -12.89 -7.35
N LYS A 202 13.11 -13.63 -8.05
CA LYS A 202 14.26 -14.32 -7.46
C LYS A 202 15.46 -14.03 -8.36
N ALA A 203 16.53 -13.51 -7.78
CA ALA A 203 17.78 -13.25 -8.47
C ALA A 203 18.75 -14.41 -8.25
N TYR A 204 19.62 -14.66 -9.23
CA TYR A 204 20.58 -15.76 -9.19
C TYR A 204 21.99 -15.19 -9.44
N GLU A 205 22.91 -15.40 -8.50
CA GLU A 205 24.24 -14.76 -8.53
C GLU A 205 25.27 -15.51 -9.39
N HIS A 206 24.97 -16.73 -9.84
CA HIS A 206 25.90 -17.61 -10.58
C HIS A 206 25.24 -18.33 -11.76
N SER A 207 24.31 -17.65 -12.44
CA SER A 207 23.53 -18.21 -13.54
C SER A 207 23.48 -17.23 -14.71
N ASP A 208 23.34 -17.77 -15.94
CA ASP A 208 23.08 -16.94 -17.12
C ASP A 208 21.72 -16.21 -17.02
N ILE A 209 20.83 -16.74 -16.16
CA ILE A 209 19.55 -16.15 -15.79
C ILE A 209 19.78 -15.24 -14.59
N LYS A 210 19.72 -13.93 -14.81
CA LYS A 210 19.88 -12.92 -13.75
C LYS A 210 18.73 -12.96 -12.76
N SER A 211 17.50 -13.03 -13.25
CA SER A 211 16.31 -13.11 -12.40
C SER A 211 15.10 -13.66 -13.13
N ILE A 212 14.20 -14.28 -12.37
CA ILE A 212 12.86 -14.65 -12.83
C ILE A 212 11.85 -13.84 -12.03
N THR A 213 10.96 -13.14 -12.74
CA THR A 213 9.93 -12.24 -12.20
C THR A 213 8.54 -12.69 -12.62
N ILE A 214 7.63 -12.77 -11.66
CA ILE A 214 6.20 -12.99 -11.88
C ILE A 214 5.53 -11.62 -11.98
N ASN A 215 4.86 -11.36 -13.09
CA ASN A 215 4.22 -10.07 -13.34
C ASN A 215 2.81 -10.05 -12.72
N TYR A 216 2.73 -9.69 -11.45
CA TYR A 216 1.46 -9.47 -10.76
C TYR A 216 0.85 -8.10 -11.09
N ASP A 217 -0.47 -8.05 -11.15
CA ASP A 217 -1.21 -6.79 -11.20
C ASP A 217 -1.18 -6.08 -9.84
N GLN A 218 -1.17 -4.74 -9.86
CA GLN A 218 -1.27 -3.96 -8.64
C GLN A 218 -2.65 -4.09 -8.02
N LEU A 219 -2.70 -4.37 -6.72
CA LEU A 219 -3.96 -4.46 -5.99
C LEU A 219 -4.68 -3.10 -6.03
N LYS A 220 -5.89 -3.11 -6.61
CA LYS A 220 -6.78 -1.95 -6.64
C LYS A 220 -8.00 -2.22 -5.77
N PRO A 221 -8.05 -1.73 -4.51
CA PRO A 221 -9.09 -2.15 -3.58
C PRO A 221 -10.51 -1.81 -4.04
N LEU A 222 -10.69 -0.73 -4.82
CA LEU A 222 -11.99 -0.41 -5.40
C LEU A 222 -12.54 -1.51 -6.30
N ASN A 223 -11.71 -2.25 -7.02
CA ASN A 223 -12.14 -3.35 -7.88
C ASN A 223 -12.72 -4.52 -7.07
N HIS A 224 -12.53 -4.51 -5.75
CA HIS A 224 -13.01 -5.52 -4.80
C HIS A 224 -14.14 -4.99 -3.90
N LEU A 225 -14.80 -3.89 -4.27
CA LEU A 225 -15.84 -3.24 -3.47
C LEU A 225 -17.12 -4.09 -3.32
N PHE A 226 -17.57 -4.74 -4.40
CA PHE A 226 -18.82 -5.51 -4.46
C PHE A 226 -18.58 -7.02 -4.62
N SER A 227 -17.38 -7.48 -4.30
CA SER A 227 -16.92 -8.83 -4.62
C SER A 227 -16.29 -9.50 -3.41
N ASP A 228 -16.73 -10.72 -3.10
CA ASP A 228 -16.12 -11.58 -2.09
C ASP A 228 -14.85 -12.22 -2.68
N GLY A 229 -13.77 -11.44 -2.78
CA GLY A 229 -12.44 -11.91 -3.21
C GLY A 229 -12.20 -12.04 -4.71
N GLU A 230 -13.19 -11.79 -5.58
CA GLU A 230 -12.98 -11.78 -7.05
C GLU A 230 -12.74 -10.38 -7.60
N LYS A 231 -11.80 -10.24 -8.54
CA LYS A 231 -11.51 -8.97 -9.22
C LYS A 231 -12.69 -8.57 -10.13
N GLN A 232 -13.40 -7.50 -9.81
CA GLN A 232 -14.41 -6.94 -10.73
C GLN A 232 -13.84 -5.84 -11.65
N ALA A 233 -14.61 -5.53 -12.69
CA ALA A 233 -14.31 -4.50 -13.68
C ALA A 233 -13.86 -3.19 -13.04
N SER A 234 -12.97 -2.47 -13.72
CA SER A 234 -12.25 -1.28 -13.25
C SER A 234 -13.17 -0.20 -12.68
N LEU A 235 -13.51 -0.31 -11.40
CA LEU A 235 -14.26 0.71 -10.69
C LEU A 235 -13.35 1.93 -10.56
N SER A 236 -13.87 3.07 -11.01
CA SER A 236 -13.17 4.35 -10.95
C SER A 236 -14.07 5.38 -10.28
N ILE A 237 -13.48 6.18 -9.40
CA ILE A 237 -14.12 7.32 -8.77
C ILE A 237 -13.72 8.53 -9.60
N PHE A 238 -14.65 9.10 -10.39
CA PHE A 238 -14.37 10.21 -11.31
C PHE A 238 -13.20 9.93 -12.28
N GLY A 239 -13.09 8.69 -12.79
CA GLY A 239 -12.00 8.28 -13.69
C GLY A 239 -10.67 7.97 -12.98
N TRP A 240 -10.62 8.07 -11.64
CA TRP A 240 -9.44 7.76 -10.85
C TRP A 240 -9.57 6.40 -10.13
N GLN A 241 -8.47 5.64 -10.11
CA GLN A 241 -8.36 4.35 -9.42
C GLN A 241 -7.33 4.42 -8.29
N PRO A 242 -7.72 4.95 -7.11
CA PRO A 242 -6.82 5.04 -5.97
C PRO A 242 -6.32 3.67 -5.53
N GLY A 243 -5.01 3.57 -5.26
CA GLY A 243 -4.44 2.48 -4.50
C GLY A 243 -4.87 2.52 -3.03
N TRP A 244 -4.47 1.50 -2.26
CA TRP A 244 -4.88 1.33 -0.87
C TRP A 244 -4.57 2.52 0.03
N LEU A 245 -3.41 3.15 -0.14
CA LEU A 245 -2.97 4.27 0.69
C LEU A 245 -3.85 5.52 0.45
N ALA A 246 -4.19 5.79 -0.81
CA ALA A 246 -5.02 6.93 -1.16
C ALA A 246 -6.45 6.78 -0.60
N LEU A 247 -7.04 5.59 -0.71
CA LEU A 247 -8.34 5.28 -0.10
C LEU A 247 -8.31 5.43 1.41
N TYR A 248 -7.28 4.89 2.06
CA TYR A 248 -7.10 5.05 3.50
C TYR A 248 -7.06 6.53 3.90
N ILE A 249 -6.30 7.38 3.20
CA ILE A 249 -6.18 8.80 3.53
C ILE A 249 -7.55 9.49 3.41
N ILE A 250 -8.31 9.20 2.36
CA ILE A 250 -9.64 9.79 2.16
C ILE A 250 -10.58 9.38 3.29
N PHE A 251 -10.69 8.08 3.58
CA PHE A 251 -11.57 7.59 4.64
C PHE A 251 -11.15 8.08 6.01
N SER A 252 -9.86 8.05 6.32
CA SER A 252 -9.35 8.54 7.61
C SER A 252 -9.60 10.03 7.81
N LEU A 253 -9.50 10.85 6.77
CA LEU A 253 -9.88 12.27 6.86
C LEU A 253 -11.37 12.43 7.15
N ILE A 254 -12.24 11.72 6.44
CA ILE A 254 -13.70 11.78 6.64
C ILE A 254 -14.06 11.36 8.07
N PHE A 255 -13.55 10.20 8.53
CA PHE A 255 -13.83 9.69 9.86
C PHE A 255 -13.22 10.55 10.95
N SER A 256 -11.97 11.00 10.80
CA SER A 256 -11.31 11.90 11.75
C SER A 256 -12.07 13.22 11.91
N MET A 257 -12.53 13.83 10.81
CA MET A 257 -13.36 15.04 10.87
C MET A 257 -14.69 14.78 11.57
N GLY A 258 -15.37 13.67 11.22
CA GLY A 258 -16.63 13.27 11.85
C GLY A 258 -16.48 13.03 13.35
N LEU A 259 -15.49 12.25 13.76
CA LEU A 259 -15.20 11.90 15.15
C LEU A 259 -14.78 13.12 15.98
N ARG A 260 -13.94 14.02 15.44
CA ARG A 260 -13.56 15.26 16.12
C ARG A 260 -14.77 16.14 16.38
N LYS A 261 -15.68 16.25 15.39
CA LYS A 261 -16.92 17.01 15.55
C LYS A 261 -17.84 16.39 16.60
N LEU A 262 -18.04 15.07 16.56
CA LEU A 262 -18.87 14.33 17.52
C LEU A 262 -18.34 14.45 18.96
N LEU A 263 -17.03 14.32 19.15
CA LEU A 263 -16.39 14.33 20.46
C LEU A 263 -15.99 15.73 20.95
N LYS A 264 -16.33 16.78 20.20
CA LYS A 264 -15.97 18.19 20.46
C LYS A 264 -14.47 18.36 20.73
N ILE A 265 -13.65 17.78 19.86
CA ILE A 265 -12.20 17.87 19.93
C ILE A 265 -11.73 19.06 19.09
N TYR A 266 -10.95 19.93 19.71
CA TYR A 266 -10.47 21.17 19.12
C TYR A 266 -9.01 21.01 18.71
#